data_AF-A0AAD3RTC8-F1
#
_entry.id   AF-A0AAD3RTC8-F1
#
_cell.length_a   1.000
_cell.length_b   1.000
_cell.length_c   1.000
_cell.angle_alpha   90.00
_cell.angle_beta   90.00
_cell.angle_gamma   90.00
#
_symmetry.space_group_name_H-M   'P 1'
#
loop_
_entity.id
_entity.type
_entity.pdbx_description
1 polymer ?
#
loop_
_entity_poly.entity_id
_entity_poly.type
_entity_poly.pdbx_seq_one_letter_code
_entity_poly.pdbx_strand_id
1 'polypeptide(L)'
;MDGDAGDTLATVDLKAEYETSGVREILDDLERELIGLAPVKQRIRESAALLLVDRARRELGLAHETPTLHMSFTGNPGTGKTTVALKMAGLLHRLGYVRKGHLVSVTRDDLVGQYIGHTAPKTKEVLKKAMGGVLFIDEAYYLYKPDNERDYGQEAIEILLQVMENNRDDLVVIMAGYADRMDRFFAANPGFRSRIAHHIEFPDYTDEELGRISASMLEGQGYAFDEGGRQAMEEYIRLRREQPHFANARSIRNALDRARLRQANRLFSADGPVDARALSTITEADIRPSRVFSGGLDTDGHRADAD
;
A
#
# COMPACT_ATOMS: atom_id res chain seq x y z
N MET A 1 43.00 -14.40 46.07
CA MET A 1 41.73 -14.23 46.77
C MET A 1 41.14 -12.93 46.25
N ASP A 2 40.63 -12.97 45.03
CA ASP A 2 39.22 -13.30 44.68
C ASP A 2 38.40 -12.00 44.76
N GLY A 3 37.71 -11.52 43.74
CA GLY A 3 37.31 -12.14 42.49
C GLY A 3 37.40 -11.17 41.31
N ASP A 4 37.88 -11.73 40.22
CA ASP A 4 37.50 -11.37 38.86
C ASP A 4 35.97 -11.46 38.78
N ALA A 5 35.29 -10.33 39.03
CA ALA A 5 33.89 -10.18 38.68
C ALA A 5 33.85 -10.08 37.17
N GLY A 6 33.85 -11.24 36.52
CA GLY A 6 33.62 -11.35 35.09
C GLY A 6 32.40 -10.53 34.73
N ASP A 7 32.66 -9.40 34.06
CA ASP A 7 31.66 -8.59 33.41
C ASP A 7 30.89 -9.54 32.51
N THR A 8 29.72 -9.96 32.98
CA THR A 8 28.88 -10.91 32.26
C THR A 8 28.32 -10.06 31.13
N LEU A 9 29.04 -10.01 30.01
CA LEU A 9 28.65 -9.25 28.83
C LEU A 9 27.17 -9.49 28.60
N ALA A 10 26.36 -8.46 28.81
CA ALA A 10 24.92 -8.60 28.66
C ALA A 10 24.67 -9.06 27.21
N THR A 11 24.05 -10.23 27.05
CA THR A 11 23.79 -10.84 25.74
C THR A 11 22.30 -10.83 25.46
N VAL A 12 21.90 -10.49 24.24
CA VAL A 12 20.52 -10.62 23.75
C VAL A 12 20.46 -11.75 22.72
N ASP A 13 19.50 -12.66 22.88
CA ASP A 13 19.17 -13.66 21.86
C ASP A 13 18.17 -13.06 20.86
N LEU A 14 18.69 -12.63 19.70
CA LEU A 14 17.88 -12.05 18.62
C LEU A 14 16.79 -13.00 18.11
N LYS A 15 17.01 -14.32 18.17
CA LYS A 15 16.02 -15.28 17.71
C LYS A 15 14.86 -15.36 18.69
N ALA A 16 15.15 -15.39 19.99
CA ALA A 16 14.12 -15.34 21.02
C ALA A 16 13.33 -14.02 20.96
N GLU A 17 14.00 -12.89 20.74
CA GLU A 17 13.34 -11.58 20.57
C GLU A 17 12.45 -11.55 19.32
N TYR A 18 12.91 -12.12 18.20
CA TYR A 18 12.12 -12.23 16.97
C TYR A 18 10.82 -13.04 17.17
N GLU A 19 10.89 -14.13 17.95
CA GLU A 19 9.73 -14.98 18.23
C GLU A 19 8.77 -14.33 19.24
N THR A 20 9.29 -13.68 20.29
CA THR A 20 8.48 -13.12 21.38
C THR A 20 7.92 -11.72 21.09
N SER A 21 8.58 -10.92 20.24
CA SER A 21 8.10 -9.59 19.81
C SER A 21 6.85 -9.65 18.92
N GLY A 22 6.48 -10.85 18.46
CA GLY A 22 5.36 -11.04 17.53
C GLY A 22 5.62 -10.48 16.13
N VAL A 23 6.88 -10.15 15.81
CA VAL A 23 7.31 -9.72 14.47
C VAL A 23 7.14 -10.84 13.47
N ARG A 24 7.48 -12.08 13.88
CA ARG A 24 7.29 -13.27 13.06
C ARG A 24 5.86 -13.42 12.56
N GLU A 25 4.88 -13.25 13.44
CA GLU A 25 3.46 -13.34 13.07
C GLU A 25 3.10 -12.31 12.01
N ILE A 26 3.57 -11.07 12.12
CA ILE A 26 3.28 -10.03 11.13
C ILE A 26 3.92 -10.35 9.78
N LEU A 27 5.16 -10.86 9.78
CA LEU A 27 5.84 -11.26 8.55
C LEU A 27 5.17 -12.48 7.92
N ASP A 28 4.73 -13.44 8.72
CA ASP A 28 3.97 -14.60 8.26
C ASP A 28 2.60 -14.17 7.72
N ASP A 29 1.92 -13.22 8.36
CA ASP A 29 0.66 -12.63 7.88
C ASP A 29 0.86 -11.90 6.55
N LEU A 30 1.96 -11.14 6.42
CA LEU A 30 2.35 -10.48 5.18
C LEU A 30 2.59 -11.50 4.07
N GLU A 31 3.20 -12.65 4.38
CA GLU A 31 3.40 -13.72 3.41
C GLU A 31 2.08 -14.31 2.93
N ARG A 32 1.17 -14.61 3.86
CA ARG A 32 -0.11 -15.27 3.57
C ARG A 32 -1.10 -14.36 2.87
N GLU A 33 -1.25 -13.12 3.33
CA GLU A 33 -2.28 -12.21 2.83
C GLU A 33 -1.89 -11.49 1.55
N LEU A 34 -0.59 -11.33 1.30
CA LEU A 34 -0.09 -10.55 0.19
C LEU A 34 0.47 -11.46 -0.89
N ILE A 35 -0.35 -11.72 -1.90
CA ILE A 35 0.02 -12.55 -3.04
C ILE A 35 1.11 -11.84 -3.82
N GLY A 36 2.21 -12.53 -4.11
CA GLY A 36 3.31 -11.96 -4.88
C GLY A 36 4.13 -10.93 -4.11
N LEU A 37 4.64 -9.92 -4.84
CA LEU A 37 5.52 -8.85 -4.33
C LEU A 37 6.75 -9.34 -3.55
N ALA A 38 7.39 -10.41 -4.02
CA ALA A 38 8.61 -10.93 -3.39
C ALA A 38 9.67 -9.85 -3.10
N PRO A 39 9.94 -8.87 -3.99
CA PRO A 39 10.89 -7.79 -3.71
C PRO A 39 10.47 -6.91 -2.52
N VAL A 40 9.18 -6.57 -2.42
CA VAL A 40 8.64 -5.75 -1.34
C VAL A 40 8.70 -6.50 -0.01
N LYS A 41 8.29 -7.78 0.00
CA LYS A 41 8.35 -8.65 1.18
C LYS A 41 9.78 -8.81 1.69
N GLN A 42 10.73 -9.03 0.77
CA GLN A 42 12.14 -9.07 1.10
C GLN A 42 12.62 -7.77 1.75
N ARG A 43 12.23 -6.61 1.18
CA ARG A 43 12.60 -5.31 1.73
C ARG A 43 12.02 -5.08 3.13
N ILE A 44 10.80 -5.52 3.38
CA ILE A 44 10.16 -5.44 4.70
C ILE A 44 10.88 -6.35 5.71
N ARG A 45 11.30 -7.56 5.31
CA ARG A 45 12.09 -8.45 6.18
C ARG A 45 13.44 -7.82 6.55
N GLU A 46 14.12 -7.19 5.60
CA GLU A 46 15.37 -6.46 5.85
C GLU A 46 15.17 -5.30 6.82
N SER A 47 14.12 -4.50 6.64
CA SER A 47 13.75 -3.43 7.57
C SER A 47 13.42 -3.99 8.95
N ALA A 48 12.64 -5.08 9.05
CA ALA A 48 12.32 -5.71 10.32
C ALA A 48 13.57 -6.21 11.06
N ALA A 49 14.52 -6.80 10.33
CA ALA A 49 15.79 -7.27 10.90
C ALA A 49 16.63 -6.11 11.44
N LEU A 50 16.73 -5.00 10.69
CA LEU A 50 17.44 -3.80 11.15
C LEU A 50 16.82 -3.26 12.44
N LEU A 51 15.50 -3.15 12.49
CA LEU A 51 14.77 -2.64 13.64
C LEU A 51 14.86 -3.56 14.87
N LEU A 52 14.87 -4.87 14.66
CA LEU A 52 15.08 -5.84 15.73
C LEU A 52 16.48 -5.71 16.35
N VAL A 53 17.50 -5.62 15.51
CA VAL A 53 18.90 -5.45 15.97
C VAL A 53 19.06 -4.12 16.69
N ASP A 54 18.47 -3.06 16.17
CA ASP A 54 18.53 -1.73 16.75
C ASP A 54 17.82 -1.66 18.13
N ARG A 55 16.67 -2.32 18.28
CA ARG A 55 16.04 -2.53 19.59
C ARG A 55 16.94 -3.30 20.57
N ALA A 56 17.56 -4.39 20.13
CA ALA A 56 18.48 -5.16 20.98
C ALA A 56 19.69 -4.30 21.42
N ARG A 57 20.22 -3.44 20.54
CA ARG A 57 21.27 -2.48 20.91
C ARG A 57 20.81 -1.51 22.00
N ARG A 58 19.56 -1.03 21.90
CA ARG A 58 18.95 -0.16 22.92
C ARG A 58 18.82 -0.86 24.27
N GLU A 59 18.41 -2.12 24.30
CA GLU A 59 18.28 -2.92 25.52
C GLU A 59 19.64 -3.15 26.21
N LEU A 60 20.71 -3.24 25.43
CA LEU A 60 22.09 -3.35 25.93
C LEU A 60 22.72 -2.00 26.29
N GLY A 61 21.98 -0.89 26.22
CA GLY A 61 22.48 0.44 26.55
C GLY A 61 23.57 0.95 25.60
N LEU A 62 23.69 0.40 24.39
CA LEU A 62 24.62 0.89 23.38
C LEU A 62 24.14 2.23 22.83
N ALA A 63 25.10 3.08 22.45
CA ALA A 63 24.78 4.31 21.73
C ALA A 63 23.96 4.00 20.47
N HIS A 64 22.81 4.64 20.37
CA HIS A 64 21.83 4.46 19.33
C HIS A 64 21.17 5.81 19.06
N GLU A 65 21.04 6.15 17.78
CA GLU A 65 20.17 7.22 17.31
C GLU A 65 18.92 6.58 16.71
N THR A 66 17.74 7.14 16.97
CA THR A 66 16.51 6.65 16.35
C THR A 66 16.69 6.67 14.83
N PRO A 67 16.64 5.50 14.15
CA PRO A 67 16.77 5.45 12.70
C PRO A 67 15.67 6.27 12.05
N THR A 68 15.96 6.86 10.89
CA THR A 68 14.90 7.49 10.11
C THR A 68 14.04 6.40 9.49
N LEU A 69 12.75 6.39 9.80
CA LEU A 69 11.83 5.31 9.40
C LEU A 69 10.88 5.72 8.27
N HIS A 70 10.99 6.95 7.79
CA HIS A 70 10.14 7.43 6.71
C HIS A 70 10.41 6.68 5.41
N MET A 71 9.35 6.45 4.65
CA MET A 71 9.39 5.59 3.48
C MET A 71 8.76 6.26 2.25
N SER A 72 9.21 5.85 1.07
CA SER A 72 8.63 6.19 -0.22
C SER A 72 8.17 4.90 -0.91
N PHE A 73 6.87 4.78 -1.19
CA PHE A 73 6.27 3.66 -1.88
C PHE A 73 5.94 4.05 -3.32
N THR A 74 6.72 3.57 -4.28
CA THR A 74 6.55 3.89 -5.70
C THR A 74 5.93 2.72 -6.46
N GLY A 75 5.02 2.98 -7.39
CA GLY A 75 4.48 1.96 -8.29
C GLY A 75 3.06 2.26 -8.75
N ASN A 76 2.55 1.44 -9.68
CA ASN A 76 1.24 1.65 -10.29
C ASN A 76 0.06 1.48 -9.30
N PRO A 77 -1.15 1.99 -9.62
CA PRO A 77 -2.33 1.77 -8.79
C PRO A 77 -2.64 0.29 -8.64
N GLY A 78 -3.12 -0.09 -7.46
CA GLY A 78 -3.54 -1.47 -7.19
C GLY A 78 -2.39 -2.46 -6.98
N THR A 79 -1.15 -2.01 -6.83
CA THR A 79 0.01 -2.88 -6.50
C THR A 79 0.15 -3.20 -5.00
N GLY A 80 -0.80 -2.78 -4.16
CA GLY A 80 -0.81 -3.16 -2.72
C GLY A 80 -0.12 -2.18 -1.76
N LYS A 81 0.31 -0.99 -2.21
CA LYS A 81 0.96 0.04 -1.38
C LYS A 81 0.25 0.31 -0.04
N THR A 82 -1.06 0.58 -0.06
CA THR A 82 -1.84 0.89 1.15
C THR A 82 -1.94 -0.32 2.09
N THR A 83 -2.11 -1.53 1.54
CA THR A 83 -2.13 -2.77 2.33
C THR A 83 -0.80 -3.00 3.03
N VAL A 84 0.31 -2.80 2.32
CA VAL A 84 1.65 -2.89 2.91
C VAL A 84 1.86 -1.80 3.96
N ALA A 85 1.41 -0.56 3.73
CA ALA A 85 1.53 0.52 4.71
C ALA A 85 0.82 0.19 6.02
N LEU A 86 -0.34 -0.47 5.96
CA LEU A 86 -1.06 -0.92 7.15
C LEU A 86 -0.28 -2.00 7.92
N LYS A 87 0.29 -2.98 7.22
CA LYS A 87 1.15 -3.99 7.85
C LYS A 87 2.42 -3.38 8.45
N MET A 88 3.00 -2.38 7.79
CA MET A 88 4.14 -1.61 8.31
C MET A 88 3.78 -0.87 9.60
N ALA A 89 2.60 -0.25 9.70
CA ALA A 89 2.14 0.37 10.95
C ALA A 89 2.05 -0.64 12.10
N GLY A 90 1.53 -1.84 11.83
CA GLY A 90 1.50 -2.94 12.81
C GLY A 90 2.90 -3.41 13.22
N LEU A 91 3.81 -3.56 12.25
CA LEU A 91 5.20 -3.98 12.48
C LEU A 91 5.94 -2.99 13.38
N LEU A 92 5.90 -1.70 13.02
CA LEU A 92 6.55 -0.63 13.76
C LEU A 92 6.01 -0.53 15.20
N HIS A 93 4.72 -0.79 15.39
CA HIS A 93 4.10 -0.78 16.71
C HIS A 93 4.58 -1.94 17.58
N ARG A 94 4.60 -3.17 17.06
CA ARG A 94 5.09 -4.34 17.82
C ARG A 94 6.57 -4.23 18.19
N LEU A 95 7.36 -3.61 17.33
CA LEU A 95 8.76 -3.32 17.58
C LEU A 95 8.98 -2.14 18.54
N GLY A 96 7.95 -1.36 18.85
CA GLY A 96 8.01 -0.23 19.80
C GLY A 96 8.58 1.06 19.20
N TYR A 97 8.59 1.21 17.88
CA TYR A 97 9.00 2.43 17.18
C TYR A 97 7.86 3.44 17.02
N VAL A 98 6.61 2.97 17.08
CA VAL A 98 5.43 3.85 17.15
C VAL A 98 4.51 3.42 18.30
N ARG A 99 3.90 4.39 18.95
CA ARG A 99 3.07 4.17 20.15
C ARG A 99 1.78 3.40 19.85
N LYS A 100 1.26 3.50 18.64
CA LYS A 100 0.00 2.93 18.15
C LYS A 100 0.21 2.37 16.74
N GLY A 101 -0.34 1.20 16.46
CA GLY A 101 -0.29 0.57 15.13
C GLY A 101 -1.32 1.10 14.13
N HIS A 102 -1.73 2.37 14.24
CA HIS A 102 -2.75 2.93 13.34
C HIS A 102 -2.12 3.62 12.12
N LEU A 103 -2.86 3.60 11.02
CA LEU A 103 -2.51 4.24 9.76
C LEU A 103 -3.53 5.36 9.48
N VAL A 104 -3.05 6.58 9.26
CA VAL A 104 -3.87 7.69 8.77
C VAL A 104 -3.57 7.88 7.29
N SER A 105 -4.50 7.50 6.43
CA SER A 105 -4.38 7.68 4.99
C SER A 105 -4.97 9.02 4.57
N VAL A 106 -4.20 9.80 3.82
CA VAL A 106 -4.59 11.12 3.33
C VAL A 106 -4.17 11.35 1.89
N THR A 107 -4.78 12.33 1.27
CA THR A 107 -4.45 12.85 -0.06
C THR A 107 -4.10 14.33 0.03
N ARG A 108 -3.79 14.96 -1.11
CA ARG A 108 -3.61 16.42 -1.18
C ARG A 108 -4.78 17.18 -0.57
N ASP A 109 -6.01 16.76 -0.87
CA ASP A 109 -7.22 17.48 -0.47
C ASP A 109 -7.45 17.46 1.04
N ASP A 110 -6.79 16.56 1.76
CA ASP A 110 -6.84 16.51 3.22
C ASP A 110 -5.80 17.43 3.88
N LEU A 111 -4.74 17.79 3.16
CA LEU A 111 -3.63 18.60 3.68
C LEU A 111 -3.73 20.06 3.26
N VAL A 112 -4.11 20.31 2.01
CA VAL A 112 -4.13 21.66 1.42
C VAL A 112 -5.52 22.30 1.55
N GLY A 113 -5.54 23.55 2.01
CA GLY A 113 -6.75 24.36 2.10
C GLY A 113 -7.13 25.01 0.77
N GLN A 114 -8.40 25.36 0.62
CA GLN A 114 -8.90 26.08 -0.57
C GLN A 114 -8.58 27.59 -0.53
N TYR A 115 -8.29 28.13 0.66
CA TYR A 115 -8.08 29.55 0.91
C TYR A 115 -6.75 29.80 1.62
N ILE A 116 -6.22 31.02 1.46
CA ILE A 116 -4.99 31.49 2.13
C ILE A 116 -5.09 31.26 3.63
N GLY A 117 -4.03 30.72 4.23
CA GLY A 117 -3.94 30.49 5.67
C GLY A 117 -4.71 29.28 6.20
N HIS A 118 -5.43 28.55 5.34
CA HIS A 118 -6.14 27.33 5.75
C HIS A 118 -5.28 26.06 5.63
N THR A 119 -4.18 26.08 4.87
CA THR A 119 -3.34 24.88 4.68
C THR A 119 -2.59 24.50 5.95
N ALA A 120 -1.90 25.44 6.60
CA ALA A 120 -1.21 25.17 7.86
C ALA A 120 -2.07 24.49 8.95
N PRO A 121 -3.24 25.04 9.36
CA PRO A 121 -4.05 24.42 10.41
C PRO A 121 -4.57 23.05 9.98
N LYS A 122 -4.94 22.88 8.71
CA LYS A 122 -5.45 21.62 8.17
C LYS A 122 -4.39 20.52 8.16
N THR A 123 -3.18 20.83 7.70
CA THR A 123 -2.01 19.94 7.74
C THR A 123 -1.65 19.56 9.17
N LYS A 124 -1.62 20.52 10.11
CA LYS A 124 -1.33 20.26 11.53
C LYS A 124 -2.36 19.36 12.20
N GLU A 125 -3.66 19.52 11.89
CA GLU A 125 -4.70 18.65 12.42
C GLU A 125 -4.58 17.20 11.91
N VAL A 126 -4.22 17.01 10.63
CA VAL A 126 -3.92 15.67 10.09
C VAL A 126 -2.71 15.06 10.80
N LEU A 127 -1.63 15.83 10.95
CA LEU A 127 -0.42 15.36 11.63
C LEU A 127 -0.71 14.95 13.07
N LYS A 128 -1.48 15.76 13.80
CA LYS A 128 -1.92 15.45 15.16
C LYS A 128 -2.68 14.12 15.26
N LYS A 129 -3.53 13.80 14.27
CA LYS A 129 -4.22 12.50 14.20
C LYS A 129 -3.27 11.34 13.91
N ALA A 130 -2.22 11.59 13.13
CA ALA A 130 -1.24 10.57 12.77
C ALA A 130 -0.17 10.33 13.85
N MET A 131 0.05 11.29 14.77
CA MET A 131 1.01 11.15 15.86
C MET A 131 0.79 9.85 16.66
N GLY A 132 1.92 9.24 17.03
CA GLY A 132 2.00 7.92 17.62
C GLY A 132 1.85 6.77 16.64
N GLY A 133 1.67 7.02 15.33
CA GLY A 133 1.46 5.98 14.32
C GLY A 133 2.08 6.36 12.97
N VAL A 134 1.39 5.99 11.89
CA VAL A 134 1.87 6.18 10.51
C VAL A 134 0.95 7.13 9.73
N LEU A 135 1.53 8.14 9.07
CA LEU A 135 0.86 8.98 8.09
C LEU A 135 1.16 8.45 6.68
N PHE A 136 0.13 8.04 5.95
CA PHE A 136 0.24 7.63 4.55
C PHE A 136 -0.32 8.72 3.64
N ILE A 137 0.54 9.30 2.80
CA ILE A 137 0.16 10.35 1.85
C ILE A 137 0.13 9.74 0.45
N ASP A 138 -1.07 9.49 -0.07
CA ASP A 138 -1.25 8.99 -1.43
C ASP A 138 -1.05 10.11 -2.45
N GLU A 139 -0.39 9.77 -3.55
CA GLU A 139 -0.01 10.67 -4.63
C GLU A 139 0.63 11.98 -4.12
N ALA A 140 1.58 11.86 -3.20
CA ALA A 140 2.19 12.98 -2.46
C ALA A 140 2.78 14.08 -3.35
N TYR A 141 3.23 13.72 -4.57
CA TYR A 141 3.72 14.68 -5.56
C TYR A 141 2.69 15.76 -5.92
N TYR A 142 1.39 15.52 -5.71
CA TYR A 142 0.38 16.54 -5.94
C TYR A 142 0.46 17.70 -4.96
N LEU A 143 1.14 17.57 -3.80
CA LEU A 143 1.37 18.69 -2.88
C LEU A 143 2.20 19.81 -3.53
N TYR A 144 3.03 19.48 -4.52
CA TYR A 144 3.84 20.46 -5.24
C TYR A 144 3.29 20.70 -6.65
N LYS A 145 2.72 21.89 -6.89
CA LYS A 145 2.25 22.33 -8.20
C LYS A 145 2.87 23.70 -8.53
N PRO A 146 4.05 23.75 -9.15
CA PRO A 146 4.75 25.01 -9.40
C PRO A 146 3.99 25.92 -10.39
N ASP A 147 3.22 25.33 -11.29
CA ASP A 147 2.51 26.08 -12.35
C ASP A 147 1.22 26.78 -11.87
N ASN A 148 0.92 26.72 -10.57
CA ASN A 148 -0.28 27.30 -9.98
C ASN A 148 0.09 28.31 -8.88
N GLU A 149 0.06 29.60 -9.21
CA GLU A 149 0.40 30.69 -8.27
C GLU A 149 -0.55 30.80 -7.07
N ARG A 150 -1.73 30.17 -7.14
CA ARG A 150 -2.70 30.07 -6.03
C ARG A 150 -2.61 28.75 -5.28
N ASP A 151 -1.51 28.01 -5.44
CA ASP A 151 -1.29 26.72 -4.77
C ASP A 151 -0.61 26.90 -3.41
N TYR A 152 -1.34 26.59 -2.35
CA TYR A 152 -0.80 26.66 -0.98
C TYR A 152 -0.17 25.34 -0.53
N GLY A 153 0.11 24.41 -1.44
CA GLY A 153 0.67 23.10 -1.10
C GLY A 153 2.11 23.17 -0.58
N GLN A 154 2.86 24.22 -0.91
CA GLN A 154 4.20 24.45 -0.36
C GLN A 154 4.21 24.58 1.16
N GLU A 155 3.21 25.27 1.73
CA GLU A 155 3.09 25.39 3.18
C GLU A 155 2.93 24.02 3.86
N ALA A 156 2.20 23.09 3.24
CA ALA A 156 2.07 21.73 3.75
C ALA A 156 3.41 20.97 3.68
N ILE A 157 4.18 21.13 2.61
CA ILE A 157 5.50 20.51 2.43
C ILE A 157 6.48 20.97 3.51
N GLU A 158 6.54 22.28 3.77
CA GLU A 158 7.41 22.86 4.80
C GLU A 158 7.08 22.30 6.19
N ILE A 159 5.79 22.24 6.54
CA ILE A 159 5.33 21.68 7.81
C ILE A 159 5.68 20.19 7.90
N LEU A 160 5.48 19.42 6.82
CA LEU A 160 5.82 18.00 6.78
C LEU A 160 7.33 17.77 7.00
N LEU A 161 8.19 18.52 6.30
CA LEU A 161 9.65 18.42 6.45
C LEU A 161 10.11 18.75 7.88
N GLN A 162 9.51 19.78 8.49
CA GLN A 162 9.80 20.15 9.87
C GLN A 162 9.40 19.04 10.85
N VAL A 163 8.22 18.44 10.69
CA VAL A 163 7.74 17.39 11.59
C VAL A 163 8.50 16.07 11.39
N MET A 164 8.85 15.72 10.15
CA MET A 164 9.70 14.55 9.85
C MET A 164 11.08 14.65 10.52
N GLU A 165 11.61 15.85 10.73
CA GLU A 165 12.86 16.05 11.45
C GLU A 165 12.66 16.01 12.98
N ASN A 166 11.72 16.81 13.48
CA ASN A 166 11.60 17.08 14.92
C ASN A 166 10.82 16.02 15.69
N ASN A 167 10.03 15.19 15.01
CA ASN A 167 9.12 14.22 15.63
C ASN A 167 9.35 12.79 15.12
N ARG A 168 10.59 12.45 14.76
CA ARG A 168 10.97 11.13 14.23
C ARG A 168 10.63 9.94 15.14
N ASP A 169 10.57 10.17 16.45
CA ASP A 169 10.25 9.13 17.45
C ASP A 169 8.74 8.91 17.63
N ASP A 170 7.90 9.75 17.02
CA ASP A 170 6.45 9.77 17.25
C ASP A 170 5.63 9.67 15.98
N LEU A 171 6.23 9.88 14.81
CA LEU A 171 5.52 9.82 13.53
C LEU A 171 6.37 9.15 12.48
N VAL A 172 5.76 8.23 11.73
CA VAL A 172 6.36 7.71 10.50
C VAL A 172 5.53 8.15 9.30
N VAL A 173 6.14 8.89 8.37
CA VAL A 173 5.51 9.28 7.11
C VAL A 173 5.87 8.28 6.01
N ILE A 174 4.85 7.78 5.32
CA ILE A 174 4.96 7.01 4.08
C ILE A 174 4.36 7.84 2.95
N MET A 175 5.18 8.21 1.97
CA MET A 175 4.71 8.89 0.77
C MET A 175 4.55 7.88 -0.37
N ALA A 176 3.41 7.91 -1.05
CA ALA A 176 3.11 6.98 -2.13
C ALA A 176 2.83 7.69 -3.45
N GLY A 177 3.11 7.01 -4.57
CA GLY A 177 2.83 7.54 -5.90
C GLY A 177 3.45 6.76 -7.05
N TYR A 178 3.31 7.27 -8.28
CA TYR A 178 4.08 6.79 -9.43
C TYR A 178 5.54 7.17 -9.29
N ALA A 179 6.45 6.27 -9.70
CA ALA A 179 7.89 6.43 -9.53
C ALA A 179 8.41 7.73 -10.17
N ASP A 180 8.09 7.94 -11.45
CA ASP A 180 8.52 9.11 -12.23
C ASP A 180 8.06 10.45 -11.62
N ARG A 181 6.84 10.49 -11.08
CA ARG A 181 6.28 11.68 -10.45
C ARG A 181 6.88 11.94 -9.08
N MET A 182 7.11 10.88 -8.31
CA MET A 182 7.80 10.97 -7.01
C MET A 182 9.26 11.42 -7.18
N ASP A 183 9.95 10.96 -8.21
CA ASP A 183 11.33 11.38 -8.49
C ASP A 183 11.42 12.89 -8.79
N ARG A 184 10.50 13.42 -9.61
CA ARG A 184 10.38 14.87 -9.86
C ARG A 184 10.05 15.64 -8.59
N PHE A 185 9.13 15.11 -7.78
CA PHE A 185 8.76 15.71 -6.50
C PHE A 185 9.96 15.81 -5.54
N PHE A 186 10.77 14.76 -5.41
CA PHE A 186 11.98 14.76 -4.59
C PHE A 186 13.12 15.60 -5.18
N ALA A 187 13.19 15.74 -6.51
CA ALA A 187 14.16 16.64 -7.15
C ALA A 187 13.83 18.10 -6.85
N ALA A 188 12.54 18.47 -6.85
CA ALA A 188 12.08 19.81 -6.52
C ALA A 188 12.15 20.12 -5.01
N ASN A 189 12.02 19.10 -4.16
CA ASN A 189 11.98 19.24 -2.70
C ASN A 189 13.09 18.37 -2.06
N PRO A 190 14.37 18.78 -2.17
CA PRO A 190 15.51 17.95 -1.78
C PRO A 190 15.53 17.58 -0.29
N GLY A 191 14.86 18.35 0.58
CA GLY A 191 14.75 18.07 2.01
C GLY A 191 14.11 16.72 2.34
N PHE A 192 13.31 16.15 1.44
CA PHE A 192 12.73 14.82 1.64
C PHE A 192 13.76 13.69 1.44
N ARG A 193 14.72 13.84 0.52
CA ARG A 193 15.69 12.79 0.20
C ARG A 193 16.56 12.41 1.41
N SER A 194 16.86 13.37 2.28
CA SER A 194 17.63 13.10 3.50
C SER A 194 16.81 12.45 4.63
N ARG A 195 15.48 12.61 4.61
CA ARG A 195 14.57 12.12 5.66
C ARG A 195 13.98 10.74 5.34
N ILE A 196 13.92 10.35 4.07
CA ILE A 196 13.41 9.05 3.63
C ILE A 196 14.58 8.06 3.55
N ALA A 197 14.66 7.12 4.49
CA ALA A 197 15.64 6.05 4.44
C ALA A 197 15.23 4.91 3.49
N HIS A 198 13.93 4.68 3.34
CA HIS A 198 13.43 3.47 2.68
C HIS A 198 12.64 3.80 1.42
N HIS A 199 13.22 3.47 0.27
CA HIS A 199 12.53 3.47 -1.01
C HIS A 199 12.09 2.04 -1.32
N ILE A 200 10.79 1.84 -1.51
CA ILE A 200 10.18 0.55 -1.80
C ILE A 200 9.43 0.66 -3.12
N GLU A 201 9.88 -0.10 -4.11
CA GLU A 201 9.25 -0.20 -5.42
C GLU A 201 8.24 -1.35 -5.44
N PHE A 202 7.04 -1.05 -5.94
CA PHE A 202 5.92 -1.97 -6.06
C PHE A 202 5.69 -2.29 -7.54
N PRO A 203 6.22 -3.42 -8.03
CA PRO A 203 6.04 -3.84 -9.41
C PRO A 203 4.58 -4.20 -9.68
N ASP A 204 4.22 -4.23 -10.97
CA ASP A 204 2.97 -4.81 -11.42
C ASP A 204 2.93 -6.32 -11.15
N TYR A 205 1.73 -6.82 -10.89
CA TYR A 205 1.54 -8.25 -10.68
C TYR A 205 1.63 -9.02 -12.00
N THR A 206 2.11 -10.26 -11.92
CA THR A 206 2.04 -11.22 -13.03
C THR A 206 0.60 -11.70 -13.25
N ASP A 207 0.34 -12.33 -14.41
CA ASP A 207 -0.99 -12.91 -14.70
C ASP A 207 -1.40 -13.94 -13.65
N GLU A 208 -0.46 -14.78 -13.22
CA GLU A 208 -0.67 -15.79 -12.19
C GLU A 208 -0.98 -15.16 -10.83
N GLU A 209 -0.26 -14.10 -10.45
CA GLU A 209 -0.54 -13.34 -9.23
C GLU A 209 -1.91 -12.69 -9.28
N LEU A 210 -2.29 -12.07 -10.40
CA LEU A 210 -3.63 -11.48 -10.57
C LEU A 210 -4.73 -12.53 -10.55
N GLY A 211 -4.49 -13.72 -11.10
CA GLY A 211 -5.40 -14.86 -11.03
C GLY A 211 -5.65 -15.29 -9.58
N ARG A 212 -4.58 -15.48 -8.81
CA ARG A 212 -4.68 -15.78 -7.37
C ARG A 212 -5.37 -14.67 -6.59
N ILE A 213 -5.05 -13.41 -6.88
CA ILE A 213 -5.72 -12.24 -6.26
C ILE A 213 -7.21 -12.26 -6.55
N SER A 214 -7.61 -12.57 -7.78
CA SER A 214 -9.02 -12.64 -8.16
C SER A 214 -9.78 -13.71 -7.38
N ALA A 215 -9.18 -14.89 -7.21
CA ALA A 215 -9.76 -15.98 -6.43
C ALA A 215 -9.87 -15.62 -4.94
N SER A 216 -8.81 -15.07 -4.35
CA SER A 216 -8.81 -14.63 -2.94
C SER A 216 -9.85 -13.54 -2.67
N MET A 217 -10.04 -12.60 -3.59
CA MET A 217 -11.09 -11.57 -3.47
C MET A 217 -12.49 -12.18 -3.48
N LEU A 218 -12.75 -13.18 -4.32
CA LEU A 218 -14.05 -13.87 -4.33
C LEU A 218 -14.27 -14.69 -3.06
N GLU A 219 -13.25 -15.43 -2.60
CA GLU A 219 -13.32 -16.22 -1.37
C GLU A 219 -13.69 -15.35 -0.17
N GLY A 220 -13.07 -14.18 -0.02
CA GLY A 220 -13.41 -13.21 1.02
C GLY A 220 -14.83 -12.64 0.93
N GLN A 221 -15.50 -12.78 -0.23
CA GLN A 221 -16.89 -12.40 -0.45
C GLN A 221 -17.86 -13.59 -0.42
N GLY A 222 -17.38 -14.81 -0.14
CA GLY A 222 -18.19 -16.03 -0.17
C GLY A 222 -18.53 -16.51 -1.59
N TYR A 223 -17.75 -16.14 -2.59
CA TYR A 223 -17.87 -16.60 -3.97
C TYR A 223 -16.70 -17.51 -4.37
N ALA A 224 -16.91 -18.30 -5.41
CA ALA A 224 -15.87 -19.06 -6.09
C ALA A 224 -16.10 -19.06 -7.60
N PHE A 225 -15.03 -19.26 -8.38
CA PHE A 225 -15.16 -19.58 -9.79
C PHE A 225 -15.51 -21.06 -9.97
N ASP A 226 -16.29 -21.38 -10.99
CA ASP A 226 -16.20 -22.70 -11.61
C ASP A 226 -14.99 -22.76 -12.57
N GLU A 227 -14.77 -23.92 -13.19
CA GLU A 227 -13.62 -24.10 -14.08
C GLU A 227 -13.67 -23.17 -15.31
N GLY A 228 -14.86 -22.97 -15.90
CA GLY A 228 -15.03 -22.06 -17.04
C GLY A 228 -14.84 -20.59 -16.65
N GLY A 229 -15.31 -20.19 -15.48
CA GLY A 229 -15.12 -18.85 -14.91
C GLY A 229 -13.66 -18.55 -14.62
N ARG A 230 -12.92 -19.52 -14.08
CA ARG A 230 -11.47 -19.40 -13.84
C ARG A 230 -10.71 -19.18 -15.15
N GLN A 231 -10.95 -20.01 -16.16
CA GLN A 231 -10.31 -19.89 -17.47
C GLN A 231 -10.64 -18.55 -18.16
N ALA A 232 -11.91 -18.13 -18.09
CA ALA A 232 -12.33 -16.84 -18.63
C ALA A 232 -11.68 -15.66 -17.89
N MET A 233 -11.49 -15.75 -16.58
CA MET A 233 -10.78 -14.72 -15.81
C MET A 233 -9.30 -14.65 -16.19
N GLU A 234 -8.63 -15.78 -16.37
CA GLU A 234 -7.22 -15.83 -16.80
C GLU A 234 -7.02 -15.19 -18.19
N GLU A 235 -7.94 -15.45 -19.12
CA GLU A 235 -7.94 -14.79 -20.43
C GLU A 235 -8.25 -13.28 -20.30
N TYR A 236 -9.25 -12.91 -19.50
CA TYR A 236 -9.58 -11.51 -19.22
C TYR A 236 -8.38 -10.73 -18.69
N ILE A 237 -7.62 -11.32 -17.75
CA ILE A 237 -6.44 -10.69 -17.14
C ILE A 237 -5.41 -10.37 -18.22
N ARG A 238 -5.07 -11.35 -19.06
CA ARG A 238 -4.09 -11.21 -20.15
C ARG A 238 -4.47 -10.05 -21.08
N LEU A 239 -5.71 -10.03 -21.55
CA LEU A 239 -6.23 -8.97 -22.42
C LEU A 239 -6.28 -7.60 -21.73
N ARG A 240 -6.72 -7.57 -20.47
CA ARG A 240 -6.95 -6.29 -19.77
C ARG A 240 -5.63 -5.60 -19.40
N ARG A 241 -4.54 -6.34 -19.19
CA ARG A 241 -3.22 -5.77 -18.90
C ARG A 241 -2.64 -4.98 -20.07
N GLU A 242 -2.95 -5.37 -21.29
CA GLU A 242 -2.50 -4.68 -22.51
C GLU A 242 -3.33 -3.44 -22.84
N GLN A 243 -4.45 -3.22 -22.14
CA GLN A 243 -5.35 -2.11 -22.38
C GLN A 243 -5.01 -0.87 -21.54
N PRO A 244 -5.41 0.34 -21.99
CA PRO A 244 -5.17 1.58 -21.27
C PRO A 244 -5.74 1.58 -19.84
N HIS A 245 -5.05 2.31 -18.96
CA HIS A 245 -5.45 2.51 -17.56
C HIS A 245 -5.60 1.20 -16.76
N PHE A 246 -4.76 0.21 -17.05
CA PHE A 246 -4.65 -0.96 -16.19
C PHE A 246 -4.16 -0.55 -14.79
N ALA A 247 -4.80 -1.11 -13.76
CA ALA A 247 -4.61 -0.74 -12.36
C ALA A 247 -4.51 -1.97 -11.44
N ASN A 248 -3.85 -3.04 -11.92
CA ASN A 248 -3.56 -4.24 -11.12
C ASN A 248 -4.80 -4.79 -10.40
N ALA A 249 -4.69 -5.09 -9.10
CA ALA A 249 -5.76 -5.61 -8.27
C ALA A 249 -7.02 -4.71 -8.26
N ARG A 250 -6.90 -3.40 -8.50
CA ARG A 250 -8.06 -2.50 -8.63
C ARG A 250 -8.84 -2.80 -9.92
N SER A 251 -8.14 -3.06 -11.03
CA SER A 251 -8.79 -3.49 -12.27
C SER A 251 -9.47 -4.85 -12.12
N ILE A 252 -8.86 -5.77 -11.36
CA ILE A 252 -9.45 -7.08 -11.05
C ILE A 252 -10.71 -6.93 -10.19
N ARG A 253 -10.66 -6.15 -9.10
CA ARG A 253 -11.84 -5.87 -8.26
C ARG A 253 -13.01 -5.34 -9.10
N ASN A 254 -12.75 -4.34 -9.94
CA ASN A 254 -13.78 -3.79 -10.84
C ASN A 254 -14.33 -4.83 -11.84
N ALA A 255 -13.49 -5.77 -12.28
CA ALA A 255 -13.93 -6.87 -13.14
C ALA A 255 -14.85 -7.84 -12.39
N LEU A 256 -14.47 -8.21 -11.16
CA LEU A 256 -15.26 -9.09 -10.29
C LEU A 256 -16.60 -8.45 -9.90
N ASP A 257 -16.63 -7.15 -9.58
CA ASP A 257 -17.87 -6.44 -9.28
C ASP A 257 -18.85 -6.47 -10.47
N ARG A 258 -18.32 -6.28 -11.69
CA ARG A 258 -19.13 -6.42 -12.92
C ARG A 258 -19.55 -7.87 -13.16
N ALA A 259 -18.70 -8.85 -12.90
CA ALA A 259 -19.05 -10.26 -13.03
C ALA A 259 -20.15 -10.65 -12.05
N ARG A 260 -20.07 -10.21 -10.78
CA ARG A 260 -21.12 -10.42 -9.78
C ARG A 260 -22.46 -9.80 -10.19
N LEU A 261 -22.43 -8.61 -10.77
CA LEU A 261 -23.65 -8.00 -11.32
C LEU A 261 -24.26 -8.83 -12.46
N ARG A 262 -23.44 -9.37 -13.37
CA ARG A 262 -23.92 -10.25 -14.45
C ARG A 262 -24.44 -11.58 -13.91
N GLN A 263 -23.76 -12.16 -12.93
CA GLN A 263 -24.19 -13.39 -12.26
C GLN A 263 -25.55 -13.21 -11.58
N ALA A 264 -25.75 -12.11 -10.86
CA ALA A 264 -27.02 -11.81 -10.22
C ALA A 264 -28.16 -11.71 -11.25
N ASN A 265 -27.94 -11.02 -12.37
CA ASN A 265 -28.93 -10.93 -13.45
C ASN A 265 -29.20 -12.28 -14.11
N ARG A 266 -28.17 -13.10 -14.33
CA ARG A 266 -28.30 -14.46 -14.87
C ARG A 266 -29.15 -15.33 -13.97
N LEU A 267 -28.88 -15.34 -12.66
CA LEU A 267 -29.65 -16.12 -11.70
C LEU A 267 -31.08 -15.61 -11.54
N PHE A 268 -31.28 -14.29 -11.56
CA PHE A 268 -32.63 -13.70 -11.51
C PHE A 268 -33.47 -14.08 -12.73
N SER A 269 -32.83 -14.27 -13.89
CA SER A 269 -33.49 -14.67 -15.14
C SER A 269 -33.61 -16.19 -15.29
N ALA A 270 -33.09 -16.98 -14.34
CA ALA A 270 -33.11 -18.43 -14.41
C ALA A 270 -34.43 -18.98 -13.86
N ASP A 271 -34.97 -20.00 -14.54
CA ASP A 271 -36.17 -20.70 -14.06
C ASP A 271 -35.82 -21.73 -12.97
N GLY A 272 -36.58 -21.70 -11.88
CA GLY A 272 -36.50 -22.70 -10.82
C GLY A 272 -35.73 -22.26 -9.56
N PRO A 273 -35.71 -23.12 -8.52
CA PRO A 273 -35.03 -22.81 -7.27
C PRO A 273 -33.51 -22.78 -7.45
N VAL A 274 -32.85 -21.86 -6.75
CA VAL A 274 -31.40 -21.68 -6.77
C VAL A 274 -30.83 -22.08 -5.40
N ASP A 275 -29.80 -22.93 -5.39
CA ASP A 275 -29.14 -23.36 -4.16
C ASP A 275 -27.97 -22.43 -3.78
N ALA A 276 -27.39 -22.66 -2.60
CA ALA A 276 -26.27 -21.87 -2.10
C ALA A 276 -25.06 -21.91 -3.05
N ARG A 277 -24.80 -23.06 -3.68
CA ARG A 277 -23.68 -23.22 -4.62
C ARG A 277 -23.89 -22.35 -5.85
N ALA A 278 -25.08 -22.33 -6.42
CA ALA A 278 -25.38 -21.49 -7.58
C ALA A 278 -25.30 -19.99 -7.24
N LEU A 279 -25.77 -19.59 -6.06
CA LEU A 279 -25.66 -18.22 -5.55
C LEU A 279 -24.20 -17.76 -5.35
N SER A 280 -23.30 -18.68 -4.99
CA SER A 280 -21.88 -18.41 -4.75
C SER A 280 -20.96 -18.70 -5.94
N THR A 281 -21.47 -19.16 -7.08
CA THR A 281 -20.62 -19.54 -8.23
C THR A 281 -20.64 -18.48 -9.34
N ILE A 282 -19.46 -17.95 -9.65
CA ILE A 282 -19.21 -17.15 -10.86
C ILE A 282 -18.76 -18.09 -11.98
N THR A 283 -19.42 -18.00 -13.13
CA THR A 283 -19.12 -18.86 -14.29
C THR A 283 -18.60 -18.06 -15.47
N GLU A 284 -18.20 -18.76 -16.53
CA GLU A 284 -17.79 -18.19 -17.81
C GLU A 284 -18.77 -17.13 -18.35
N ALA A 285 -20.08 -17.40 -18.21
CA ALA A 285 -21.15 -16.52 -18.71
C ALA A 285 -21.19 -15.16 -18.01
N ASP A 286 -20.56 -15.01 -16.84
CA ASP A 286 -20.53 -13.76 -16.09
C ASP A 286 -19.33 -12.87 -16.46
N ILE A 287 -18.32 -13.47 -17.10
CA ILE A 287 -17.04 -12.82 -17.40
C ILE A 287 -16.96 -12.48 -18.88
N ARG A 288 -17.25 -13.44 -19.77
CA ARG A 288 -17.14 -13.27 -21.23
C ARG A 288 -17.92 -12.11 -21.84
N PRO A 289 -19.11 -11.71 -21.32
CA PRO A 289 -19.81 -10.53 -21.83
C PRO A 289 -19.10 -9.19 -21.55
N SER A 290 -17.90 -9.21 -20.96
CA SER A 290 -17.09 -8.01 -20.82
C SER A 290 -16.58 -7.51 -22.17
N ARG A 291 -16.64 -6.18 -22.37
CA ARG A 291 -16.08 -5.50 -23.56
C ARG A 291 -14.56 -5.70 -23.73
N VAL A 292 -13.87 -6.16 -22.69
CA VAL A 292 -12.45 -6.49 -22.77
C VAL A 292 -12.18 -7.56 -23.84
N PHE A 293 -13.10 -8.52 -24.02
CA PHE A 293 -12.99 -9.56 -25.05
C PHE A 293 -13.29 -9.06 -26.46
N SER A 294 -13.86 -7.86 -26.61
CA SER A 294 -14.24 -7.27 -27.89
C SER A 294 -13.40 -6.04 -28.28
N GLY A 295 -12.21 -5.87 -27.69
CA GLY A 295 -11.30 -4.75 -28.01
C GLY A 295 -11.24 -3.61 -26.99
N GLY A 296 -12.07 -3.62 -25.94
CA GLY A 296 -12.00 -2.67 -24.82
C GLY A 296 -12.80 -1.38 -25.02
N LEU A 297 -12.39 -0.30 -24.35
CA LEU A 297 -12.87 1.05 -24.65
C LEU A 297 -12.24 1.42 -25.98
N ASP A 298 -13.04 1.58 -27.04
CA ASP A 298 -12.57 2.16 -28.29
C ASP A 298 -11.75 3.42 -27.99
N THR A 299 -10.54 3.50 -28.53
CA THR A 299 -9.80 4.75 -28.68
C THR A 299 -10.45 5.69 -29.71
N ASP A 300 -11.67 5.38 -30.19
CA ASP A 300 -12.43 6.18 -31.14
C ASP A 300 -13.29 7.22 -30.42
N GLY A 301 -12.61 8.25 -29.91
CA GLY A 301 -13.17 9.54 -29.53
C GLY A 301 -12.68 10.70 -30.40
N HIS A 302 -11.89 10.46 -31.46
CA HIS A 302 -11.69 11.44 -32.53
C HIS A 302 -12.84 11.31 -33.54
N ARG A 303 -14.04 11.77 -33.15
CA ARG A 303 -15.00 12.22 -34.16
C ARG A 303 -14.41 13.49 -34.76
N ALA A 304 -13.98 13.37 -36.00
CA ALA A 304 -13.80 14.48 -36.90
C ALA A 304 -15.10 15.29 -36.91
N ASP A 305 -15.06 16.48 -36.31
CA ASP A 305 -15.98 17.55 -36.66
C ASP A 305 -15.51 18.07 -38.02
N ALA A 306 -16.00 17.40 -39.07
CA ALA A 306 -16.17 17.98 -40.39
C ALA A 306 -17.65 18.33 -40.53
N ASP A 307 -17.97 19.60 -40.29
CA ASP A 307 -18.86 20.43 -41.10
C ASP A 307 -18.59 21.92 -40.77
#